data_AF-J9GPP4-F1
#
_entry.id   AF-J9GPP4-F1
#
_cell.length_a   1.000
_cell.length_b   1.000
_cell.length_c   1.000
_cell.angle_alpha   90.00
_cell.angle_beta   90.00
_cell.angle_gamma   90.00
#
_symmetry.space_group_name_H-M   'P 1'
#
loop_
_entity.id
_entity.type
_entity.pdbx_description
1 polymer ?
#
loop_
_entity_poly.entity_id
_entity_poly.type
_entity_poly.pdbx_seq_one_letter_code
_entity_poly.pdbx_strand_id
1 'polypeptide(L)'
;MTVCHSHSKNIADECRQADILIAAIGIPEYVTADMVKPGAVVIDVGTTRVPDATRPSGYRLSGDVKFDEVAPKCSFISPVPGGVGPMTICMLMLNTLSAGKHEFYD
;
A
#
# COMPACT_ATOMS: atom_id res chain seq x y z
N MET A 1 12.64 -11.38 4.39
CA MET A 1 12.13 -10.13 3.80
C MET A 1 12.83 -9.93 2.47
N THR A 2 12.09 -9.68 1.39
CA THR A 2 12.65 -9.31 0.09
C THR A 2 12.23 -7.89 -0.23
N VAL A 3 13.17 -7.03 -0.62
CA VAL A 3 12.90 -5.64 -1.02
C VAL A 3 13.06 -5.55 -2.53
N CYS A 4 11.96 -5.28 -3.23
CA CYS A 4 11.97 -5.00 -4.66
C CYS A 4 12.13 -3.50 -4.92
N HIS A 5 12.76 -3.15 -6.04
CA HIS A 5 12.95 -1.78 -6.48
C HIS A 5 13.02 -1.70 -8.02
N SER A 6 13.23 -0.50 -8.56
CA SER A 6 13.23 -0.22 -10.00
C SER A 6 14.22 -1.03 -10.86
N HIS A 7 15.25 -1.65 -10.26
CA HIS A 7 16.22 -2.49 -10.97
C HIS A 7 16.05 -3.99 -10.67
N SER A 8 15.05 -4.38 -9.88
CA SER A 8 14.70 -5.78 -9.68
C SER A 8 14.15 -6.35 -10.98
N LYS A 9 14.75 -7.44 -11.47
CA LYS A 9 14.41 -8.00 -12.79
C LYS A 9 13.08 -8.76 -12.81
N ASN A 10 12.77 -9.49 -11.73
CA ASN A 10 11.65 -10.44 -11.67
C ASN A 10 10.66 -10.07 -10.55
N ILE A 11 10.25 -8.80 -10.47
CA ILE A 11 9.37 -8.30 -9.38
C ILE A 11 8.11 -9.15 -9.23
N ALA A 12 7.46 -9.53 -10.34
CA ALA A 12 6.25 -10.34 -10.31
C ALA A 12 6.47 -11.72 -9.64
N ASP A 13 7.62 -12.36 -9.88
CA ASP A 13 7.92 -13.66 -9.28
C ASP A 13 8.24 -13.56 -7.80
N GLU A 14 8.93 -12.50 -7.39
CA GLU A 14 9.17 -12.20 -5.98
C GLU A 14 7.85 -11.92 -5.23
N CYS A 15 6.95 -11.14 -5.84
CA CYS A 15 5.62 -10.86 -5.29
C CYS A 15 4.77 -12.13 -5.13
N ARG A 16 4.85 -13.08 -6.07
CA ARG A 16 4.11 -14.37 -6.00
C ARG A 16 4.58 -15.27 -4.86
N GLN A 17 5.78 -15.06 -4.34
CA GLN A 17 6.30 -15.83 -3.20
C GLN A 17 5.87 -15.24 -1.85
N ALA A 18 5.41 -13.98 -1.83
CA ALA A 18 5.13 -13.26 -0.61
C ALA A 18 3.78 -13.65 0.02
N ASP A 19 3.80 -14.05 1.29
CA ASP A 19 2.59 -14.18 2.12
C ASP A 19 2.05 -12.80 2.55
N ILE A 20 2.94 -11.82 2.69
CA ILE A 20 2.62 -10.42 2.99
C ILE A 20 3.31 -9.55 1.95
N LEU A 21 2.55 -8.78 1.19
CA LEU A 21 3.04 -7.87 0.15
C LEU A 21 2.75 -6.42 0.54
N ILE A 22 3.79 -5.60 0.62
CA ILE A 22 3.68 -4.16 0.88
C ILE A 22 3.98 -3.43 -0.44
N ALA A 23 2.97 -2.80 -1.03
CA ALA A 23 3.08 -2.02 -2.25
C ALA A 23 3.33 -0.54 -1.91
N ALA A 24 4.53 -0.04 -2.22
CA ALA A 24 4.98 1.32 -1.96
C ALA A 24 5.83 1.85 -3.13
N ILE A 25 5.28 1.73 -4.33
CA ILE A 25 5.90 1.97 -5.63
C ILE A 25 5.65 3.40 -6.10
N GLY A 26 4.46 3.96 -5.80
CA GLY A 26 4.04 5.28 -6.28
C GLY A 26 3.62 5.28 -7.76
N ILE A 27 3.18 4.13 -8.28
CA ILE A 27 2.66 3.99 -9.65
C ILE A 27 1.27 3.36 -9.53
N PRO A 28 0.21 4.07 -9.96
CA PRO A 28 -1.15 3.62 -9.73
C PRO A 28 -1.43 2.30 -10.45
N GLU A 29 -2.07 1.37 -9.75
CA GLU A 29 -2.53 0.07 -10.30
C GLU A 29 -1.40 -0.81 -10.90
N TYR A 30 -0.14 -0.61 -10.49
CA TYR A 30 1.02 -1.38 -10.97
C TYR A 30 0.96 -2.85 -10.55
N VAL A 31 0.57 -3.13 -9.30
CA VAL A 31 0.47 -4.51 -8.78
C VAL A 31 -0.86 -5.10 -9.24
N THR A 32 -0.79 -6.04 -10.18
CA THR A 32 -1.93 -6.75 -10.77
C THR A 32 -2.17 -8.11 -10.11
N ALA A 33 -3.33 -8.72 -10.39
CA ALA A 33 -3.72 -9.99 -9.80
C ALA A 33 -2.73 -11.13 -10.05
N ASP A 34 -2.07 -11.15 -11.22
CA ASP A 34 -1.10 -12.20 -11.55
C ASP A 34 0.19 -12.11 -10.73
N MET A 35 0.50 -10.95 -10.14
CA MET A 35 1.69 -10.76 -9.29
C MET A 35 1.47 -11.22 -7.85
N VAL A 36 0.22 -11.48 -7.43
CA VAL A 36 -0.15 -11.74 -6.04
C VAL A 36 -0.41 -13.22 -5.78
N LYS A 37 0.21 -13.75 -4.72
CA LYS A 37 -0.03 -15.10 -4.22
C LYS A 37 -1.48 -15.24 -3.71
N PRO A 38 -2.22 -16.30 -4.08
CA PRO A 38 -3.52 -16.57 -3.48
C PRO A 38 -3.44 -16.66 -1.96
N GLY A 39 -4.32 -15.96 -1.26
CA GLY A 39 -4.37 -15.89 0.20
C GLY A 39 -3.40 -14.89 0.85
N ALA A 40 -2.60 -14.16 0.07
CA ALA A 40 -1.68 -13.16 0.63
C ALA A 40 -2.41 -11.99 1.31
N VAL A 41 -1.74 -11.38 2.28
CA VAL A 41 -2.12 -10.09 2.85
C VAL A 41 -1.44 -8.98 2.04
N VAL A 42 -2.21 -8.01 1.58
CA VAL A 42 -1.70 -6.89 0.78
C VAL A 42 -1.89 -5.57 1.51
N ILE A 43 -0.80 -4.83 1.68
CA ILE A 43 -0.80 -3.47 2.22
C ILE A 43 -0.43 -2.51 1.09
N ASP A 44 -1.41 -1.75 0.63
CA ASP A 44 -1.26 -0.71 -0.38
C ASP A 44 -0.99 0.64 0.30
N VAL A 45 0.28 1.05 0.23
CA VAL A 45 0.77 2.34 0.74
C VAL A 45 0.64 3.43 -0.33
N GLY A 46 0.54 3.04 -1.61
CA GLY A 46 0.45 3.94 -2.75
C GLY A 46 -0.67 4.95 -2.58
N THR A 47 -0.40 6.21 -2.91
CA THR A 47 -1.44 7.24 -2.94
C THR A 47 -1.12 8.22 -4.06
N THR A 48 -1.63 7.91 -5.25
CA THR A 48 -1.43 8.72 -6.44
C THR A 48 -2.72 9.43 -6.83
N ARG A 49 -2.63 10.73 -7.14
CA ARG A 49 -3.77 11.48 -7.69
C ARG A 49 -3.91 11.15 -9.17
N VAL A 50 -5.04 10.57 -9.54
CA VAL A 50 -5.37 10.25 -10.93
C VAL A 50 -6.50 11.18 -11.40
N PRO A 51 -6.35 11.88 -12.54
CA PRO A 51 -7.39 12.74 -13.08
C PRO A 51 -8.75 12.02 -13.17
N ASP A 52 -9.80 12.69 -12.71
CA ASP A 52 -11.16 12.17 -12.69
C ASP A 52 -12.15 13.34 -12.67
N ALA A 53 -12.70 13.66 -13.84
CA ALA A 53 -13.64 14.76 -14.02
C ALA A 53 -15.01 14.51 -13.33
N THR A 54 -15.30 13.28 -12.90
CA THR A 54 -16.54 12.97 -12.19
C THR A 54 -16.48 13.38 -10.71
N ARG A 55 -15.28 13.67 -10.19
CA ARG A 55 -15.06 14.08 -8.79
C ARG A 55 -14.99 15.59 -8.68
N PRO A 56 -15.54 16.21 -7.61
CA PRO A 56 -15.42 17.65 -7.38
C PRO A 56 -13.98 18.17 -7.30
N SER A 57 -13.04 17.31 -6.86
CA SER A 57 -11.61 17.60 -6.79
C SER A 57 -10.90 17.59 -8.15
N GLY A 58 -11.54 17.10 -9.22
CA GLY A 58 -10.91 16.86 -10.52
C GLY A 58 -9.96 15.65 -10.55
N TYR A 59 -9.86 14.91 -9.45
CA TYR A 59 -9.05 13.70 -9.32
C TYR A 59 -9.64 12.74 -8.29
N ARG A 60 -9.31 11.46 -8.43
CA ARG A 60 -9.47 10.43 -7.40
C ARG A 60 -8.10 10.00 -6.87
N LEU A 61 -8.07 9.39 -5.69
CA LEU A 61 -6.87 8.73 -5.18
C LEU A 61 -6.89 7.27 -5.65
N SER A 62 -5.77 6.83 -6.21
CA SER A 62 -5.55 5.43 -6.56
C SER A 62 -4.29 4.91 -5.85
N GLY A 63 -4.35 3.66 -5.42
CA GLY A 63 -3.23 2.97 -4.80
C GLY A 63 -2.31 2.34 -5.85
N ASP A 64 -1.23 1.71 -5.38
CA ASP A 64 -0.31 0.99 -6.26
C ASP A 64 -0.88 -0.36 -6.71
N VAL A 65 -1.95 -0.83 -6.07
CA VAL A 65 -2.57 -2.12 -6.32
C VAL A 65 -3.84 -1.94 -7.14
N LYS A 66 -4.03 -2.78 -8.16
CA LYS A 66 -5.28 -2.87 -8.91
C LYS A 66 -6.34 -3.60 -8.07
N PHE A 67 -6.97 -2.84 -7.18
CA PHE A 67 -7.77 -3.37 -6.07
C PHE A 67 -8.90 -4.31 -6.51
N ASP A 68 -9.61 -3.98 -7.59
CA ASP A 68 -10.72 -4.76 -8.14
C ASP A 68 -10.32 -6.17 -8.56
N GLU A 69 -9.12 -6.33 -9.11
CA GLU A 69 -8.60 -7.63 -9.54
C GLU A 69 -7.88 -8.39 -8.42
N VAL A 70 -7.21 -7.67 -7.52
CA VAL A 70 -6.36 -8.26 -6.48
C VAL A 70 -7.17 -8.66 -5.24
N ALA A 71 -8.17 -7.86 -4.84
CA ALA A 71 -8.95 -8.11 -3.63
C ALA A 71 -9.58 -9.52 -3.55
N PRO A 72 -10.14 -10.10 -4.64
CA PRO A 72 -10.69 -11.46 -4.61
C PRO A 72 -9.66 -12.56 -4.34
N LYS A 73 -8.36 -12.31 -4.58
CA LYS A 73 -7.29 -13.29 -4.33
C LYS A 73 -6.70 -13.21 -2.92
N CYS A 74 -6.85 -12.07 -2.25
CA CYS A 74 -6.21 -11.80 -0.96
C CYS A 74 -7.01 -12.34 0.22
N SER A 75 -6.33 -12.64 1.32
CA SER A 75 -7.00 -12.86 2.61
C SER A 75 -7.41 -11.52 3.26
N PHE A 76 -6.53 -10.52 3.14
CA PHE A 76 -6.77 -9.15 3.57
C PHE A 76 -6.11 -8.18 2.59
N ILE A 77 -6.73 -7.02 2.37
CA ILE A 77 -6.18 -5.97 1.52
C ILE A 77 -6.59 -4.60 2.05
N SER A 78 -5.66 -3.63 2.09
CA SER A 78 -5.98 -2.25 2.44
C SER A 78 -6.49 -1.47 1.21
N PRO A 79 -7.63 -0.77 1.29
CA PRO A 79 -8.12 0.05 0.17
C PRO A 79 -7.38 1.39 0.08
N VAL A 80 -7.41 1.99 -1.12
CA VAL A 80 -7.01 3.38 -1.33
C VAL A 80 -8.15 4.11 -2.03
N PRO A 81 -8.73 5.19 -1.45
CA PRO A 81 -8.43 5.76 -0.13
C PRO A 81 -8.95 4.92 1.04
N GLY A 82 -8.54 5.28 2.26
CA GLY A 82 -9.08 4.71 3.51
C GLY A 82 -8.21 3.65 4.19
N GLY A 83 -7.10 3.24 3.57
CA GLY A 83 -6.14 2.28 4.13
C GLY A 83 -5.04 2.96 4.94
N VAL A 84 -3.82 3.02 4.38
CA VAL A 84 -2.60 3.42 5.11
C VAL A 84 -2.57 4.91 5.48
N GLY A 85 -3.16 5.79 4.67
CA GLY A 85 -3.13 7.24 4.89
C GLY A 85 -3.59 7.70 6.30
N PRO A 86 -4.80 7.33 6.76
CA PRO A 86 -5.25 7.63 8.13
C PRO A 86 -4.33 7.06 9.22
N MET A 87 -3.76 5.87 9.00
CA MET A 87 -2.84 5.24 9.96
C MET A 87 -1.55 6.03 10.12
N THR A 88 -1.04 6.67 9.05
CA THR A 88 0.15 7.54 9.14
C THR A 88 -0.06 8.70 10.11
N ILE A 89 -1.25 9.31 10.12
CA ILE A 89 -1.60 10.39 11.08
C ILE A 89 -1.67 9.83 12.50
N CYS A 90 -2.34 8.70 12.70
CA CYS A 90 -2.40 8.04 14.01
C CYS A 90 -1.02 7.70 14.55
N MET A 91 -0.14 7.13 13.72
CA MET A 91 1.23 6.79 14.12
C MET A 91 2.05 8.02 14.47
N LEU A 92 1.89 9.14 13.75
CA LEU A 92 2.53 10.40 14.13
C LEU A 92 2.09 10.87 15.52
N MET A 93 0.79 10.81 15.82
CA MET A 93 0.27 11.19 17.14
C MET A 93 0.76 10.27 18.25
N LEU A 94 0.82 8.95 18.00
CA LEU A 94 1.38 7.99 18.96
C LEU A 94 2.87 8.24 19.20
N ASN A 95 3.65 8.49 18.15
CA ASN A 95 5.06 8.84 18.26
C ASN A 95 5.25 10.13 19.07
N THR A 96 4.39 11.12 18.84
CA THR A 96 4.40 12.40 19.57
C THR A 96 4.08 12.20 21.05
N LEU A 97 3.07 11.39 21.37
CA LEU A 97 2.72 11.05 22.74
C LEU A 97 3.87 10.31 23.45
N SER A 98 4.46 9.33 22.78
CA SER A 98 5.57 8.54 23.33
C SER A 98 6.79 9.42 23.60
N ALA A 99 7.08 10.36 22.69
CA ALA A 99 8.13 11.35 22.89
C ALA A 99 7.84 12.28 24.08
N GLY A 100 6.61 12.78 24.21
CA GLY A 100 6.19 13.61 25.35
C GLY A 100 6.24 12.88 26.70
N LYS A 101 6.12 11.55 26.70
CA LYS A 101 6.29 10.70 27.89
C LYS A 101 7.74 10.29 28.15
N HIS A 102 8.68 10.67 27.28
CA HIS A 102 10.07 10.22 27.32
C HIS A 102 10.22 8.69 27.28
N GLU A 103 9.32 7.96 26.61
CA GLU A 103 9.36 6.48 26.57
C GLU A 103 10.61 5.92 25.87
N PHE A 104 11.28 6.72 25.03
CA PHE A 104 12.44 6.31 24.23
C PHE A 104 13.67 7.20 24.44
N TYR A 105 13.64 8.07 25.45
CA TYR A 105 14.76 8.92 25.81
C TYR A 105 15.21 8.49 27.20
N ASP A 106 16.38 7.86 27.29
CA ASP A 106 17.06 7.56 28.57
C ASP A 106 17.37 8.86 29.34
#